data_AF-A0A9E1IBS0-F1
#
_entry.id   AF-A0A9E1IBS0-F1
#
_cell.length_a   1.000
_cell.length_b   1.000
_cell.length_c   1.000
_cell.angle_alpha   90.00
_cell.angle_beta   90.00
_cell.angle_gamma   90.00
#
_symmetry.space_group_name_H-M   'P 1'
#
loop_
_entity.id
_entity.type
_entity.pdbx_description
1 polymer ?
#
loop_
_entity_poly.entity_id
_entity_poly.type
_entity_poly.pdbx_seq_one_letter_code
_entity_poly.pdbx_strand_id
1 'polypeptide(L)' 'MNIQSHKSTFTLPGFIVEELDNMAKELGLKKSHMVSEALSQYFDRLDLEVALKRSEEVKKGITKTVTLDEIKKELNLS' A
#
# COMPACT_ATOMS: atom_id res chain seq x y z
N MET A 1 14.30 11.06 1.49
CA MET A 1 13.84 10.26 0.32
C MET A 1 13.52 11.21 -0.81
N ASN A 2 14.10 11.01 -1.99
CA ASN A 2 13.73 11.78 -3.17
C ASN A 2 12.39 11.22 -3.67
N ILE A 3 11.28 11.93 -3.43
CA ILE A 3 9.95 11.44 -3.83
C ILE A 3 9.76 11.78 -5.30
N GLN A 4 10.18 10.86 -6.17
CA GLN A 4 9.93 10.97 -7.60
C GLN A 4 8.42 10.82 -7.85
N SER A 5 7.79 11.87 -8.38
CA SER A 5 6.37 11.85 -8.72
C SER A 5 6.17 11.19 -10.08
N HIS A 6 5.37 10.12 -10.12
CA HIS A 6 4.97 9.46 -11.36
C HIS A 6 3.52 9.81 -11.71
N LYS A 7 3.26 10.14 -12.98
CA LYS A 7 1.90 10.40 -13.47
C LYS A 7 1.22 9.07 -13.80
N SER A 8 0.07 8.83 -13.18
CA SER A 8 -0.82 7.72 -13.52
C SER A 8 -2.12 8.24 -14.11
N THR A 9 -2.73 7.48 -15.01
CA THR A 9 -4.04 7.79 -15.60
C THR A 9 -4.86 6.49 -15.63
N PHE A 10 -6.10 6.56 -15.16
CA PHE A 10 -7.01 5.42 -15.10
C PHE A 10 -8.44 5.93 -15.25
N THR A 11 -9.34 5.02 -15.64
CA THR A 11 -10.76 5.33 -15.84
C THR A 11 -11.52 5.01 -14.55
N LEU A 12 -12.41 5.91 -14.15
CA LEU A 12 -13.31 5.75 -13.02
C LEU A 12 -14.76 5.94 -13.46
N PRO A 13 -15.73 5.33 -12.77
CA PRO A 13 -17.14 5.66 -12.96
C PRO A 13 -17.40 7.16 -12.79
N GLY A 14 -18.28 7.72 -13.63
CA GLY A 14 -18.55 9.17 -13.64
C GLY A 14 -18.97 9.73 -12.29
N PHE A 15 -19.85 9.02 -11.57
CA PHE A 15 -20.33 9.45 -10.25
C PHE A 15 -19.19 9.60 -9.20
N ILE A 16 -18.17 8.74 -9.25
CA ILE A 16 -17.00 8.85 -8.36
C ILE A 16 -16.18 10.10 -8.70
N VAL A 17 -16.04 10.41 -9.99
CA VAL A 17 -15.29 11.58 -10.45
C VAL A 17 -16.02 12.87 -10.04
N GLU A 18 -17.35 12.89 -10.14
CA GLU A 18 -18.19 14.01 -9.71
C GLU A 18 -18.11 14.23 -8.20
N GLU A 19 -18.23 13.17 -7.40
CA GLU A 19 -18.12 13.24 -5.94
C GLU A 19 -16.72 13.70 -5.52
N LEU A 20 -15.66 13.17 -6.12
CA LEU A 20 -14.29 13.61 -5.89
C LEU A 20 -14.10 15.10 -6.21
N ASP A 21 -14.70 15.60 -7.29
CA ASP A 21 -14.61 17.01 -7.67
C ASP A 21 -15.36 17.92 -6.69
N ASN A 22 -16.54 17.50 -6.23
CA ASN A 22 -17.32 18.23 -5.24
C ASN A 22 -16.57 18.33 -3.90
N MET A 23 -16.10 17.20 -3.40
CA MET A 23 -15.34 17.14 -2.13
C MET A 23 -14.03 17.93 -2.21
N ALA A 24 -13.32 17.85 -3.33
CA ALA A 24 -12.10 18.61 -3.54
C ALA A 24 -12.35 20.13 -3.49
N LYS A 25 -13.45 20.60 -4.10
CA LYS A 25 -13.83 22.02 -4.05
C LYS A 25 -14.25 22.45 -2.65
N GLU A 26 -15.08 21.65 -1.98
CA GLU A 26 -15.59 21.96 -0.64
C GLU A 26 -14.47 22.05 0.39
N LEU A 27 -13.49 21.15 0.33
CA LEU A 27 -12.36 21.11 1.26
C LEU A 27 -11.17 21.98 0.82
N GLY A 28 -11.22 22.57 -0.37
CA GLY A 28 -10.10 23.34 -0.94
C GLY A 28 -8.85 22.49 -1.22
N LEU A 29 -9.03 21.19 -1.46
CA LEU A 29 -7.94 20.22 -1.69
C LEU A 29 -7.78 19.89 -3.17
N LYS A 30 -6.57 19.47 -3.56
CA LYS A 30 -6.34 18.94 -4.91
C LYS A 30 -6.89 17.50 -4.99
N LYS A 31 -7.63 17.18 -6.06
CA LYS A 31 -8.10 15.81 -6.35
C LYS A 31 -6.99 14.76 -6.26
N SER A 32 -5.81 15.07 -6.81
CA SER A 32 -4.64 14.18 -6.76
C SER A 32 -4.15 13.90 -5.33
N HIS A 33 -4.28 14.87 -4.42
CA HIS A 33 -3.90 14.69 -3.02
C HIS A 33 -4.89 13.75 -2.32
N MET A 34 -6.19 13.96 -2.49
CA MET A 34 -7.22 13.08 -1.93
C MET A 34 -7.10 11.64 -2.44
N VAL A 35 -6.89 11.47 -3.76
CA VAL A 35 -6.66 10.14 -4.35
C VAL A 35 -5.40 9.50 -3.79
N SER A 36 -4.31 10.26 -3.65
CA SER A 36 -3.06 9.75 -3.07
C SER A 36 -3.26 9.29 -1.62
N GLU A 37 -3.99 10.05 -0.83
CA GLU A 37 -4.26 9.73 0.58
C GLU A 37 -5.16 8.50 0.69
N ALA A 38 -6.25 8.44 -0.07
CA ALA A 38 -7.15 7.29 -0.10
C ALA A 38 -6.43 6.00 -0.52
N LEU A 39 -5.56 6.07 -1.54
CA LEU A 39 -4.74 4.93 -1.95
C LEU A 39 -3.74 4.50 -0.88
N SER A 40 -3.11 5.45 -0.19
CA SER A 40 -2.18 5.13 0.92
C SER A 40 -2.90 4.37 2.03
N GLN A 41 -4.05 4.87 2.49
CA GLN A 41 -4.84 4.22 3.52
C GLN A 41 -5.35 2.85 3.08
N TYR A 42 -5.74 2.72 1.80
CA TYR A 42 -6.14 1.44 1.24
C TYR A 42 -4.99 0.43 1.23
N PHE A 43 -3.78 0.85 0.87
CA PHE A 43 -2.60 -0.01 0.89
C PHE A 43 -2.19 -0.40 2.32
N ASP A 44 -2.27 0.50 3.30
CA ASP A 44 -2.00 0.15 4.70
C ASP A 44 -2.92 -0.99 5.19
N ARG A 45 -4.19 -0.96 4.79
CA ARG A 45 -5.15 -2.05 5.09
C ARG A 45 -4.77 -3.34 4.37
N LEU A 46 -4.40 -3.27 3.09
CA LEU A 46 -3.98 -4.45 2.34
C LEU A 46 -2.69 -5.06 2.90
N ASP A 47 -1.75 -4.24 3.35
CA ASP A 47 -0.51 -4.72 4.00
C ASP A 47 -0.81 -5.50 5.28
N LEU A 48 -1.80 -5.05 6.07
CA LEU A 48 -2.28 -5.80 7.22
C LEU A 48 -2.89 -7.16 6.81
N GLU A 49 -3.70 -7.21 5.76
CA GLU A 49 -4.28 -8.47 5.25
C GLU A 49 -3.18 -9.44 4.80
N VAL A 50 -2.15 -8.94 4.11
CA VAL A 50 -0.99 -9.73 3.70
C VAL A 50 -0.21 -10.23 4.93
N ALA A 51 -0.01 -9.38 5.94
CA ALA A 51 0.68 -9.76 7.17
C ALA A 51 -0.08 -10.85 7.94
N LEU A 52 -1.41 -10.74 8.04
CA LEU A 52 -2.27 -11.75 8.67
C LEU A 52 -2.18 -13.08 7.92
N LYS A 53 -2.29 -13.07 6.59
CA LYS A 53 -2.14 -14.27 5.76
C LYS A 53 -0.78 -14.95 6.00
N ARG A 54 0.31 -14.19 5.96
CA ARG A 54 1.67 -14.70 6.25
C ARG A 54 1.78 -15.30 7.65
N SER A 55 1.15 -14.66 8.65
CA SER A 55 1.12 -15.17 10.03
C SER A 55 0.41 -16.53 10.11
N GLU A 56 -0.72 -16.69 9.40
CA GLU A 56 -1.42 -17.98 9.35
C GLU A 56 -0.62 -19.07 8.64
N GLU A 57 0.06 -18.74 7.55
CA GLU A 57 0.92 -19.69 6.82
C GLU A 57 2.06 -20.21 7.71
N VAL A 58 2.65 -19.35 8.55
CA VAL A 58 3.63 -19.76 9.56
C VAL A 58 3.00 -20.68 10.61
N LYS A 59 1.82 -20.33 11.14
CA LYS A 59 1.10 -21.17 12.11
C LYS A 59 0.75 -22.55 11.57
N LYS A 60 0.39 -22.62 10.28
CA LYS A 60 0.06 -23.87 9.57
C LYS A 60 1.31 -24.65 9.13
N GLY A 61 2.51 -24.13 9.37
CA GLY A 61 3.77 -24.75 8.98
C GLY A 61 4.05 -24.73 7.47
N ILE A 62 3.31 -23.93 6.70
CA ILE A 62 3.47 -23.76 5.25
C ILE A 62 4.75 -22.96 4.94
N THR A 63 5.03 -21.96 5.77
CA THR A 63 6.24 -21.12 5.68
C THR A 63 6.96 -21.12 7.02
N LYS A 64 8.29 -21.02 6.99
CA LYS A 64 9.13 -20.98 8.20
C LYS A 64 9.68 -19.58 8.42
N THR A 65 9.80 -19.19 9.68
CA THR A 65 10.61 -18.04 10.06
C THR A 65 12.09 -18.42 10.01
N VAL A 66 12.92 -17.48 9.61
CA VAL A 66 14.38 -17.58 9.64
C VAL A 66 14.92 -16.56 10.63
N THR A 67 16.01 -16.91 11.30
CA THR A 67 16.73 -16.02 12.20
C THR A 67 17.62 -15.05 11.42
N LEU A 68 18.07 -13.98 12.08
CA LEU A 68 18.96 -13.01 11.46
C LEU A 68 20.30 -13.64 11.02
N ASP A 69 20.84 -14.57 11.81
CA ASP A 69 22.11 -15.24 11.50
C ASP A 69 21.98 -16.19 10.30
N GLU A 70 20.84 -16.88 10.17
CA GLU A 70 20.53 -17.72 9.00
C GLU A 70 20.45 -16.87 7.73
N ILE A 71 19.73 -15.73 7.77
CA ILE A 71 19.64 -14.80 6.63
C ILE A 71 21.02 -14.23 6.26
N LYS A 72 21.82 -13.81 7.25
CA LYS A 72 23.16 -13.26 7.00
C LYS A 72 24.06 -14.26 6.28
N LYS A 73 24.02 -15.52 6.71
CA LYS A 73 24.76 -16.61 6.07
C LYS A 73 24.26 -16.88 4.65
N GLU A 74 22.94 -16.85 4.41
CA GLU A 74 22.35 -17.08 3.09
C GLU A 74 22.65 -15.95 2.10
N LEU A 75 22.62 -14.70 2.56
CA LEU A 75 22.86 -13.51 1.74
C LEU A 75 24.34 -13.13 1.62
N ASN A 76 25.26 -13.92 2.19
CA ASN A 76 26.70 -13.60 2.29
C ASN A 76 26.97 -12.23 2.93
N LEU A 77 26.14 -11.85 3.90
CA LEU A 77 26.32 -10.65 4.73
C LEU A 77 27.07 -11.06 5.99
N SER A 78 28.34 -11.43 5.84
CA SER A 78 29.28 -11.76 6.92
C SER A 78 29.94 -10.51 7.49
#